data_AF-A0A967U0A2-F1
#
_entry.id   AF-A0A967U0A2-F1
#
_cell.length_a   1.000
_cell.length_b   1.000
_cell.length_c   1.000
_cell.angle_alpha   90.00
_cell.angle_beta   90.00
_cell.angle_gamma   90.00
#
_symmetry.space_group_name_H-M   'P 1'
#
loop_
_entity.id
_entity.type
_entity.pdbx_description
1 polymer ?
#
loop_
_entity_poly.entity_id
_entity_poly.type
_entity_poly.pdbx_seq_one_letter_code
_entity_poly.pdbx_strand_id
1 'polypeptide(L)'
;ELPDITVAQDEEGNWTVTPRPEHYSADSAPMLADAWQSARAMKVERAGPEEAEPDEAAVKLHLAGREEPVVFTIVQREPELVLGRPDLGLRYRLSKSDAEELLELPEPEAADEPPPAPAGAKP
;
A
#
# COMPACT_ATOMS: atom_id res chain seq x y z
N GLU A 1 -6.25 -5.68 -3.97
CA GLU A 1 -5.43 -6.71 -4.64
C GLU A 1 -4.05 -6.14 -4.89
N LEU A 2 -3.03 -6.77 -4.33
CA LEU A 2 -1.61 -6.48 -4.56
C LEU A 2 -1.02 -7.51 -5.55
N PRO A 3 0.22 -7.32 -6.02
CA PRO A 3 0.84 -8.24 -6.99
C PRO A 3 0.96 -9.67 -6.46
N ASP A 4 1.30 -9.81 -5.18
CA ASP A 4 1.61 -11.11 -4.55
C ASP A 4 0.43 -11.69 -3.75
N ILE A 5 -0.47 -10.83 -3.27
CA ILE A 5 -1.55 -11.19 -2.36
C ILE A 5 -2.85 -10.44 -2.67
N THR A 6 -3.97 -11.07 -2.41
CA THR A 6 -5.30 -10.51 -2.53
C THR A 6 -5.93 -10.40 -1.15
N VAL A 7 -6.26 -9.17 -0.77
CA VAL A 7 -6.98 -8.86 0.46
C VAL A 7 -8.41 -8.48 0.10
N ALA A 8 -9.39 -9.16 0.69
CA ALA A 8 -10.81 -8.95 0.45
C ALA A 8 -11.61 -9.05 1.74
N GLN A 9 -12.61 -8.18 1.90
CA GLN A 9 -13.59 -8.25 2.97
C GLN A 9 -14.80 -9.06 2.51
N ASP A 10 -15.26 -10.01 3.33
CA ASP A 10 -16.47 -10.78 3.08
C ASP A 10 -17.76 -10.01 3.45
N GLU A 11 -18.92 -10.61 3.18
CA GLU A 11 -20.24 -10.01 3.47
C GLU A 11 -20.52 -9.83 4.97
N GLU A 12 -19.80 -10.56 5.83
CA GLU A 12 -19.88 -10.49 7.29
C GLU A 12 -18.91 -9.44 7.87
N GLY A 13 -18.08 -8.82 7.02
CA GLY A 13 -17.10 -7.81 7.40
C GLY A 13 -15.74 -8.37 7.79
N ASN A 14 -15.51 -9.68 7.65
CA ASN A 14 -14.22 -10.29 7.97
C ASN A 14 -13.24 -10.12 6.79
N TRP A 15 -12.01 -9.77 7.12
CA TRP A 15 -10.93 -9.67 6.15
C TRP A 15 -10.29 -11.02 5.90
N THR A 16 -10.06 -11.32 4.62
CA THR A 16 -9.42 -12.54 4.14
C THR A 16 -8.25 -12.20 3.22
N VAL A 17 -7.19 -13.01 3.27
CA VAL A 17 -5.98 -12.84 2.46
C VAL A 17 -5.68 -14.13 1.71
N THR A 18 -5.42 -14.01 0.40
CA THR A 18 -5.15 -15.13 -0.51
C THR A 18 -3.93 -14.81 -1.39
N PRO A 19 -2.90 -15.67 -1.44
CA PRO A 19 -2.67 -16.83 -0.57
C PRO A 19 -2.50 -16.38 0.89
N ARG A 20 -2.94 -17.22 1.83
CA ARG A 20 -2.76 -16.91 3.25
C ARG A 20 -1.30 -17.16 3.63
N PRO A 21 -0.51 -16.12 3.99
CA PRO A 21 0.86 -16.33 4.41
C PRO A 21 0.92 -17.14 5.71
N GLU A 22 2.00 -17.87 5.94
CA GLU A 22 2.17 -18.70 7.14
C GLU A 22 2.14 -17.85 8.43
N HIS A 23 2.59 -16.59 8.34
CA HIS A 23 2.60 -15.61 9.43
C HIS A 23 1.43 -14.60 9.34
N TYR A 24 0.23 -15.04 8.97
CA TYR A 24 -0.96 -14.18 8.90
C TYR A 24 -1.50 -13.78 10.29
N SER A 25 -1.54 -12.49 10.60
CA SER A 25 -2.36 -11.97 11.69
C SER A 25 -3.74 -11.56 11.21
N ALA A 26 -4.76 -11.72 12.06
CA ALA A 26 -6.12 -11.27 11.76
C ALA A 26 -6.19 -9.73 11.56
N ASP A 27 -5.29 -9.00 12.22
CA ASP A 27 -5.19 -7.53 12.12
C ASP A 27 -4.38 -7.06 10.89
N SER A 28 -3.58 -7.91 10.25
CA SER A 28 -2.70 -7.49 9.16
C SER A 28 -3.47 -6.97 7.94
N ALA A 29 -4.59 -7.63 7.60
CA ALA A 29 -5.43 -7.26 6.47
C ALA A 29 -6.17 -5.92 6.66
N PRO A 30 -6.88 -5.67 7.78
CA PRO A 30 -7.50 -4.36 8.02
C PRO A 30 -6.46 -3.24 8.15
N MET A 31 -5.28 -3.49 8.72
CA MET A 31 -4.20 -2.50 8.78
C MET A 31 -3.72 -2.09 7.39
N LEU A 32 -3.48 -3.05 6.49
CA LEU A 32 -3.11 -2.76 5.11
C LEU A 32 -4.21 -1.99 4.38
N ALA A 33 -5.48 -2.35 4.58
CA ALA A 33 -6.60 -1.61 3.99
C ALA A 33 -6.67 -0.16 4.48
N ASP A 34 -6.44 0.07 5.78
CA ASP A 34 -6.37 1.41 6.38
C ASP A 34 -5.18 2.22 5.87
N ALA A 35 -4.00 1.59 5.72
CA ALA A 35 -2.83 2.21 5.11
C ALA A 35 -3.14 2.70 3.69
N TRP A 36 -3.78 1.87 2.85
CA TRP A 36 -4.22 2.31 1.51
C TRP A 36 -5.25 3.43 1.53
N GLN A 37 -6.14 3.46 2.52
CA GLN A 37 -7.14 4.50 2.67
C GLN A 37 -6.55 5.85 3.14
N SER A 38 -5.54 5.80 4.01
CA SER A 38 -4.87 6.96 4.58
C SER A 38 -3.64 7.43 3.78
N ALA A 39 -3.17 6.61 2.85
CA ALA A 39 -2.02 6.86 1.99
C ALA A 39 -2.09 8.24 1.33
N ARG A 40 -1.00 9.00 1.46
CA ARG A 40 -0.90 10.32 0.83
C ARG A 40 0.41 10.47 0.08
N ALA A 41 0.29 10.68 -1.23
CA ALA A 41 1.44 10.99 -2.06
C ALA A 41 2.11 12.30 -1.61
N MET A 42 3.44 12.28 -1.56
CA MET A 42 4.27 13.47 -1.36
C MET A 42 4.20 14.38 -2.59
N LYS A 43 4.12 13.79 -3.79
CA LYS A 43 4.04 14.52 -5.05
C LYS A 43 3.11 13.82 -6.02
N VAL A 44 2.35 14.61 -6.77
CA VAL A 44 1.52 14.14 -7.89
C VAL A 44 1.96 14.87 -9.14
N GLU A 45 2.31 14.12 -10.18
CA GLU A 45 2.81 14.66 -11.45
C GLU A 45 2.12 13.97 -12.63
N ARG A 46 2.25 14.53 -13.83
CA ARG A 46 1.82 13.83 -15.04
C ARG A 46 2.80 12.70 -15.35
N ALA A 47 2.26 11.55 -15.76
CA ALA A 47 3.06 10.45 -16.30
C ALA A 47 3.49 10.83 -17.73
N GLY A 48 4.80 10.94 -17.95
CA GLY A 48 5.38 11.09 -19.29
C GLY A 48 5.52 9.73 -19.98
N PRO A 49 5.59 9.67 -21.32
CA PRO A 49 5.71 8.42 -22.07
C PRO A 49 7.06 7.71 -21.94
N GLU A 50 8.07 8.34 -21.32
CA GLU A 50 9.48 7.94 -21.43
C GLU A 50 10.12 7.51 -20.09
N GLU A 51 9.38 7.60 -18.98
CA GLU A 51 9.96 7.39 -17.65
C GLU A 51 9.47 6.10 -17.01
N ALA A 52 10.40 5.13 -17.00
CA ALA A 52 10.34 3.79 -16.43
C ALA A 52 9.30 2.86 -17.07
N GLU A 53 9.81 1.77 -17.66
CA GLU A 53 8.98 0.59 -17.91
C GLU A 53 8.37 0.22 -16.56
N PRO A 54 7.03 0.15 -16.45
CA PRO A 54 6.42 -0.25 -15.20
C PRO A 54 7.00 -1.59 -14.78
N ASP A 55 7.35 -1.74 -13.50
CA ASP A 55 7.35 -3.07 -12.92
C ASP A 55 5.97 -3.64 -13.27
N GLU A 56 5.91 -4.74 -14.01
CA GLU A 56 4.64 -5.29 -14.55
C GLU A 56 3.61 -5.61 -13.44
N ALA A 57 4.01 -5.47 -12.18
CA ALA A 57 3.22 -5.45 -10.98
C ALA A 57 2.23 -4.27 -10.92
N ALA A 58 0.95 -4.59 -10.73
CA ALA A 58 -0.12 -3.62 -10.53
C ALA A 58 -0.89 -3.91 -9.24
N VAL A 59 -1.37 -2.84 -8.61
CA VAL A 59 -2.29 -2.84 -7.49
C VAL A 59 -3.68 -2.49 -7.99
N LYS A 60 -4.69 -3.23 -7.54
CA LYS A 60 -6.10 -2.94 -7.85
C LYS A 60 -6.87 -2.73 -6.56
N LEU A 61 -7.49 -1.56 -6.43
CA LEU A 61 -8.36 -1.22 -5.31
C LEU A 61 -9.82 -1.33 -5.76
N HIS A 62 -10.53 -2.30 -5.20
CA HIS A 62 -11.96 -2.47 -5.39
C HIS A 62 -12.69 -1.68 -4.30
N LEU A 63 -13.49 -0.69 -4.71
CA LEU A 63 -14.18 0.20 -3.78
C LEU A 63 -15.68 -0.12 -3.78
N ALA A 64 -16.29 -0.15 -2.60
CA ALA A 64 -17.72 -0.37 -2.46
C ALA A 64 -18.51 0.69 -3.26
N GLY A 65 -19.47 0.23 -4.06
CA GLY A 65 -20.28 1.10 -4.93
C GLY A 65 -19.61 1.51 -6.25
N ARG A 66 -18.44 0.95 -6.57
CA ARG A 66 -17.77 1.13 -7.87
C ARG A 66 -17.64 -0.21 -8.59
N GLU A 67 -18.02 -0.24 -9.87
CA GLU A 67 -17.89 -1.45 -10.71
C GLU A 67 -16.44 -1.66 -11.16
N GLU A 68 -15.73 -0.57 -11.48
CA GLU A 68 -14.35 -0.63 -11.94
C GLU A 68 -13.37 -0.37 -10.79
N PRO A 69 -12.35 -1.25 -10.61
CA PRO A 69 -11.32 -1.02 -9.62
C PRO A 69 -10.40 0.14 -10.03
N VAL A 70 -9.85 0.82 -9.03
CA VAL A 70 -8.77 1.78 -9.25
C VAL A 70 -7.47 1.00 -9.44
N VAL A 71 -6.89 1.10 -10.62
CA VAL A 71 -5.64 0.41 -10.96
C VAL A 71 -4.46 1.36 -10.82
N PHE A 72 -3.49 0.95 -10.03
CA PHE A 72 -2.19 1.59 -9.91
C PHE A 72 -1.12 0.65 -10.44
N THR A 73 -0.24 1.14 -11.29
CA THR A 73 0.92 0.39 -11.76
C THR A 73 2.13 0.77 -10.92
N ILE A 74 2.92 -0.20 -10.47
CA ILE A 74 4.14 0.09 -9.73
C ILE A 74 5.20 0.50 -10.76
N VAL A 75 5.58 1.76 -10.77
CA VAL A 75 6.58 2.29 -11.70
C VAL A 75 7.99 2.15 -11.11
N GLN A 76 8.09 2.27 -9.77
CA GLN A 76 9.34 2.12 -9.04
C GLN A 76 9.03 1.82 -7.57
N ARG A 77 9.80 0.94 -6.94
CA ARG A 77 9.71 0.65 -5.49
C ARG A 77 10.80 1.35 -4.68
N GLU A 78 12.00 1.49 -5.24
CA GLU A 78 13.15 2.09 -4.57
C GLU A 78 13.86 3.10 -5.49
N PRO A 79 14.38 4.23 -4.95
CA PRO A 79 14.45 4.58 -3.52
C PRO A 79 13.17 5.17 -2.92
N GLU A 80 12.17 5.50 -3.75
CA GLU A 80 10.86 6.01 -3.36
C GLU A 80 9.79 5.22 -4.13
N LEU A 81 8.60 5.05 -3.55
CA LEU A 81 7.50 4.37 -4.24
C LEU A 81 6.89 5.31 -5.27
N VAL A 82 6.84 4.87 -6.52
CA VAL A 82 6.16 5.58 -7.61
C VAL A 82 5.00 4.72 -8.10
N LEU A 83 3.78 5.19 -7.88
CA LEU A 83 2.57 4.57 -8.41
C LEU A 83 2.07 5.35 -9.64
N GLY A 84 2.04 4.68 -10.77
CA GLY A 84 1.42 5.16 -12.00
C GLY A 84 -0.09 4.96 -11.97
N ARG A 85 -0.84 5.92 -12.45
CA ARG A 85 -2.28 5.87 -12.60
C ARG A 85 -2.65 6.07 -14.07
N PRO A 86 -2.63 5.00 -14.88
CA PRO A 86 -2.71 5.08 -16.34
C PRO A 86 -4.05 5.61 -16.84
N ASP A 87 -5.15 5.40 -16.11
CA ASP A 87 -6.49 5.94 -16.42
C ASP A 87 -6.49 7.48 -16.41
N LEU A 88 -5.65 8.12 -15.59
CA LEU A 88 -5.55 9.58 -15.50
C LEU A 88 -4.28 10.15 -16.12
N GLY A 89 -3.33 9.31 -16.55
CA GLY A 89 -2.00 9.76 -16.98
C GLY A 89 -1.25 10.49 -15.86
N LEU A 90 -1.41 10.05 -14.62
CA LEU A 90 -0.77 10.63 -13.43
C LEU A 90 0.22 9.66 -12.81
N ARG A 91 1.15 10.20 -12.02
CA ARG A 91 2.03 9.44 -11.13
C ARG A 91 2.00 10.04 -9.74
N TYR A 92 2.08 9.17 -8.75
CA TYR A 92 2.10 9.48 -7.34
C TYR A 92 3.45 9.03 -6.79
N ARG A 93 4.19 9.96 -6.18
CA ARG A 93 5.43 9.66 -5.48
C ARG A 93 5.13 9.60 -3.99
N LEU A 94 5.44 8.47 -3.37
CA LEU A 94 5.29 8.18 -1.95
C LEU A 94 6.66 7.88 -1.35
N SER A 95 6.78 7.95 -0.03
CA SER A 95 8.04 7.70 0.64
C SER A 95 8.42 6.22 0.57
N LYS A 96 9.65 5.88 0.97
CA LYS A 96 10.06 4.47 1.08
C LYS A 96 9.21 3.73 2.12
N SER A 97 8.90 4.37 3.26
CA SER A 97 8.08 3.77 4.31
C SER A 97 6.66 3.47 3.82
N ASP A 98 6.07 4.36 3.02
CA ASP A 98 4.78 4.08 2.37
C ASP A 98 4.87 2.86 1.44
N ALA A 99 6.03 2.57 0.84
CA ALA A 99 6.19 1.40 -0.02
C ALA A 99 5.99 0.11 0.76
N GLU A 100 6.64 0.02 1.92
CA GLU A 100 6.61 -1.13 2.82
C GLU A 100 5.19 -1.30 3.40
N GLU A 101 4.58 -0.21 3.88
CA GLU A 101 3.22 -0.24 4.46
C GLU A 101 2.11 -0.54 3.46
N LEU A 102 2.26 -0.19 2.18
CA LEU A 102 1.23 -0.35 1.16
C LEU A 102 1.40 -1.60 0.30
N LEU A 103 2.63 -2.08 0.10
CA LEU A 103 2.89 -3.22 -0.79
C LEU A 103 3.10 -4.52 -0.03
N GLU A 104 3.36 -4.47 1.27
CA GLU A 104 3.63 -5.64 2.10
C GLU A 104 2.54 -5.79 3.17
N LEU A 105 2.25 -7.04 3.52
CA LEU A 105 1.36 -7.30 4.65
C LEU A 105 2.17 -7.00 5.92
N PRO A 106 1.69 -6.17 6.85
CA PRO A 106 2.39 -5.99 8.12
C PRO A 106 2.47 -7.35 8.79
N GLU A 107 3.69 -7.84 8.98
CA GLU A 107 3.93 -9.01 9.82
C GLU A 107 3.35 -8.70 11.20
N PRO A 108 2.77 -9.69 11.90
CA PRO A 108 2.50 -9.54 13.32
C PRO A 108 3.82 -9.23 13.99
N GLU A 109 4.06 -7.95 14.23
CA GLU A 109 5.12 -7.48 15.10
C GLU A 109 4.87 -8.23 16.41
N ALA A 110 5.77 -9.16 16.73
CA ALA A 110 5.90 -9.60 18.10
C ALA A 110 6.08 -8.30 18.89
N ALA A 111 5.09 -7.94 19.70
CA ALA A 111 5.08 -6.71 20.48
C ALA A 111 6.45 -6.43 21.14
N ASP A 112 7.25 -5.55 20.55
CA ASP A 112 8.47 -4.91 21.07
C ASP A 112 8.94 -4.00 19.91
N GLU A 113 8.75 -2.68 19.91
CA GLU A 113 9.12 -1.73 20.95
C GLU A 113 8.17 -0.50 20.92
N PRO A 114 7.80 0.08 22.08
CA PRO A 114 7.21 1.41 22.12
C PRO A 114 8.18 2.43 21.49
N PRO A 115 7.69 3.51 20.86
CA PRO A 115 8.56 4.57 20.36
C PRO A 115 9.45 5.06 21.51
N PRO A 116 10.76 5.32 21.30
CA PRO A 116 11.56 5.97 22.32
C PRO A 116 10.85 7.28 22.67
N ALA A 117 10.43 7.40 23.92
CA ALA A 117 9.79 8.60 24.43
C ALA A 117 10.60 9.82 23.99
N PRO A 118 9.95 10.93 23.55
CA PRO A 118 10.67 12.12 23.15
C PRO A 118 11.58 12.52 24.32
N ALA A 119 12.90 12.52 24.07
CA ALA A 119 13.87 13.00 25.02
C ALA A 119 13.52 14.46 25.32
N GLY A 120 12.79 14.62 26.43
CA GLY A 120 12.43 15.90 27.00
C GLY A 120 13.70 16.69 27.18
N ALA A 121 13.81 17.72 26.35
CA ALA A 121 14.81 18.75 26.49
C ALA A 121 14.71 19.40 27.88
N LYS A 122 15.89 19.74 28.40
CA LYS A 122 16.22 20.79 29.38
C LYS A 122 16.17 20.41 30.88
N PRO A 123 16.98 21.07 31.74
CA PRO A 123 17.51 22.45 31.68
C PRO A 123 18.81 22.67 30.89
#